data_AF-A0A946DX39-F1
#
_entry.id   AF-A0A946DX39-F1
#
_cell.length_a   1.000
_cell.length_b   1.000
_cell.length_c   1.000
_cell.angle_alpha   90.00
_cell.angle_beta   90.00
_cell.angle_gamma   90.00
#
_symmetry.space_group_name_H-M   'P 1'
#
loop_
_entity.id
_entity.type
_entity.pdbx_description
1 polymer ?
#
loop_
_entity_poly.entity_id
_entity_poly.type
_entity_poly.pdbx_seq_one_letter_code
_entity_poly.pdbx_strand_id
1 'polypeptide(L)'
;MTNSDRATGRALNYRHPRPGLVAFFAERILNSSALIRLRRLLIGWLPFVRLKSDVTNVVYLNWVVPTESVAHLLPDGVRLHEFNGKTILSILTYRHGHFAPAMLGPLRRLFPSPHQSNWRL
;
A
#
# COMPACT_ATOMS: atom_id res chain seq x y z
N MET A 1 -29.53 -0.88 6.22
CA MET A 1 -29.16 -1.41 4.89
C MET A 1 -29.85 -0.56 3.83
N THR A 2 -29.12 0.36 3.21
CA THR A 2 -29.55 1.06 1.99
C THR A 2 -28.31 1.38 1.16
N ASN A 3 -28.47 1.18 -0.13
CA ASN A 3 -27.47 0.91 -1.15
C ASN A 3 -26.90 2.22 -1.77
N SER A 4 -26.32 3.13 -0.97
CA SER A 4 -25.81 4.42 -1.47
C SER A 4 -24.41 4.86 -0.99
N ASP A 5 -23.65 4.04 -0.26
CA ASP A 5 -22.31 4.40 0.23
C ASP A 5 -21.19 4.33 -0.83
N ARG A 6 -21.55 4.09 -2.10
CA ARG A 6 -20.59 3.86 -3.20
C ARG A 6 -20.03 5.11 -3.91
N ALA A 7 -20.29 6.35 -3.46
CA ALA A 7 -19.94 7.52 -4.30
C ALA A 7 -19.37 8.79 -3.62
N THR A 8 -19.06 8.81 -2.32
CA THR A 8 -18.63 10.07 -1.68
C THR A 8 -17.40 9.87 -0.82
N GLY A 9 -16.31 10.56 -1.15
CA GLY A 9 -15.07 10.64 -0.36
C GLY A 9 -15.27 11.26 1.01
N ARG A 10 -16.01 10.58 1.89
CA ARG A 10 -16.10 10.90 3.30
C ARG A 10 -14.73 10.59 3.88
N ALA A 11 -14.00 11.63 4.28
CA ALA A 11 -12.79 11.46 5.08
C ALA A 11 -13.18 10.66 6.31
N LEU A 12 -12.87 9.36 6.31
CA LEU A 12 -13.02 8.52 7.48
C LEU A 12 -12.09 9.13 8.53
N ASN A 13 -12.68 9.70 9.58
CA ASN A 13 -11.90 10.18 10.71
C ASN A 13 -11.08 8.99 11.23
N TYR A 14 -9.78 9.20 11.37
CA TYR A 14 -8.87 8.22 11.93
C TYR A 14 -9.37 7.80 13.31
N ARG A 15 -9.49 6.49 13.51
CA ARG A 15 -9.78 5.87 14.82
C ARG A 15 -8.59 5.01 15.20
N HIS A 16 -8.05 5.24 16.39
CA HIS A 16 -6.91 4.49 16.86
C HIS A 16 -7.36 3.08 17.30
N PRO A 17 -6.65 2.00 16.92
CA PRO A 17 -7.09 0.63 17.16
C PRO A 17 -7.07 0.21 18.64
N ARG A 18 -6.37 0.96 19.50
CA ARG A 18 -6.30 0.71 20.94
C ARG A 18 -6.83 1.92 21.71
N PRO A 19 -7.60 1.74 22.81
CA PRO A 19 -7.98 2.85 23.67
C PRO A 19 -6.77 3.35 24.50
N GLY A 20 -6.78 4.62 24.91
CA GLY A 20 -5.77 5.19 25.81
C GLY A 20 -5.48 6.68 25.55
N LEU A 21 -4.59 7.27 26.35
CA LEU A 21 -4.21 8.68 26.20
C LEU A 21 -3.53 8.96 24.85
N VAL A 22 -2.64 8.07 24.42
CA VAL A 22 -1.97 8.15 23.11
C VAL A 22 -3.01 8.13 21.99
N ALA A 23 -4.03 7.29 22.11
CA ALA A 23 -5.12 7.21 21.15
C ALA A 23 -5.92 8.51 21.08
N PHE A 24 -6.27 9.08 22.23
CA PHE A 24 -6.98 10.35 22.32
C PHE A 24 -6.21 11.50 21.64
N PHE A 25 -4.92 11.64 21.96
CA PHE A 25 -4.09 12.67 21.33
C PHE A 25 -3.89 12.41 19.84
N ALA A 26 -3.63 11.16 19.43
CA ALA A 26 -3.45 10.80 18.03
C ALA A 26 -4.71 11.08 17.20
N GLU A 27 -5.89 10.70 17.69
CA GLU A 27 -7.17 11.01 17.03
C GLU A 27 -7.40 12.51 16.92
N ARG A 28 -7.13 13.28 17.97
CA ARG A 28 -7.31 14.73 17.96
C ARG A 28 -6.36 15.44 16.98
N ILE A 29 -5.12 14.98 16.89
CA ILE A 29 -4.11 15.53 15.96
C ILE A 29 -4.46 15.14 14.51
N LEU A 30 -4.66 13.84 14.25
CA LEU A 30 -4.86 13.32 12.89
C LEU A 30 -6.21 13.74 12.28
N ASN A 31 -7.22 14.00 13.10
CA ASN A 31 -8.52 14.51 12.64
C ASN A 31 -8.65 16.04 12.70
N SER A 32 -7.59 16.77 13.07
CA SER A 32 -7.61 18.23 13.12
C SER A 32 -7.63 18.82 11.71
N SER A 33 -8.73 19.48 11.35
CA SER A 33 -8.89 20.13 10.04
C SER A 33 -7.87 21.27 9.81
N ALA A 34 -7.37 21.89 10.89
CA ALA A 34 -6.34 22.93 10.81
C ALA A 34 -4.99 22.33 10.41
N LEU A 35 -4.58 21.23 11.05
CA LEU A 35 -3.33 20.53 10.72
C LEU A 35 -3.38 19.91 9.33
N ILE A 36 -4.52 19.34 8.92
CA ILE A 36 -4.70 18.83 7.56
C ILE A 36 -4.56 19.96 6.53
N ARG A 37 -5.17 21.13 6.78
CA ARG A 37 -5.06 22.31 5.90
C ARG A 37 -3.62 22.82 5.83
N LEU A 38 -2.97 22.99 6.97
CA LEU A 38 -1.57 23.40 7.05
C LEU A 38 -0.66 22.41 6.30
N ARG A 39 -0.84 21.10 6.51
CA ARG A 39 -0.10 20.05 5.79
C ARG A 39 -0.30 20.17 4.28
N ARG A 40 -1.52 20.39 3.80
CA ARG A 40 -1.80 20.54 2.36
C ARG A 40 -1.11 21.76 1.77
N LEU A 41 -1.09 22.88 2.50
CA LEU A 41 -0.39 24.09 2.06
C LEU A 41 1.12 23.86 1.99
N LEU A 42 1.70 23.28 3.04
CA LEU A 42 3.13 23.00 3.11
C LEU A 42 3.55 21.99 2.03
N ILE A 43 2.91 20.83 1.97
CA ILE A 43 3.26 19.77 1.00
C ILE A 43 2.89 20.17 -0.44
N GLY A 44 1.83 20.96 -0.63
CA GLY A 44 1.43 21.45 -1.95
C GLY A 44 2.45 22.38 -2.59
N TRP A 45 3.28 23.06 -1.78
CA TRP A 45 4.39 23.86 -2.26
C TRP A 45 5.66 23.04 -2.54
N LEU A 46 5.82 21.87 -1.92
CA LEU A 46 6.99 21.04 -2.15
C LEU A 46 6.95 20.41 -3.56
N PRO A 47 8.08 20.39 -4.29
CA PRO A 47 8.17 19.64 -5.53
C PRO A 47 7.99 18.14 -5.26
N PHE A 48 7.53 17.40 -6.27
CA PHE A 48 7.34 15.96 -6.15
C PHE A 48 8.68 15.26 -5.85
N VAL A 49 8.83 14.80 -4.61
CA VAL A 49 10.03 14.11 -4.15
C VAL A 49 10.11 12.75 -4.84
N ARG A 50 11.06 12.62 -5.76
CA ARG A 50 11.33 11.33 -6.42
C ARG A 50 11.93 10.38 -5.40
N LEU A 51 11.19 9.34 -5.03
CA LEU A 51 11.72 8.22 -4.26
C LEU A 51 12.44 7.28 -5.21
N LYS A 52 13.62 6.80 -4.80
CA LYS A 52 14.38 5.79 -5.53
C LYS A 52 14.51 4.57 -4.63
N SER A 53 14.33 3.39 -5.22
CA SER A 53 14.68 2.11 -4.62
C SER A 53 15.73 1.44 -5.49
N ASP A 54 16.76 0.91 -4.85
CA ASP A 54 17.75 0.05 -5.49
C ASP A 54 17.31 -1.40 -5.27
N VAL A 55 16.32 -1.84 -6.06
CA VAL A 55 15.75 -3.19 -5.93
C VAL A 55 16.80 -4.22 -6.34
N THR A 56 17.00 -5.24 -5.50
CA THR A 56 17.94 -6.34 -5.72
C THR A 56 17.27 -7.68 -5.43
N ASN A 57 17.90 -8.77 -5.87
CA ASN A 57 17.45 -10.15 -5.60
C ASN A 57 15.99 -10.37 -5.99
N VAL A 58 15.64 -10.03 -7.22
CA VAL A 58 14.28 -10.18 -7.75
C VAL A 58 14.08 -11.61 -8.23
N VAL A 59 13.08 -12.29 -7.66
CA VAL A 59 12.69 -13.63 -8.07
C VAL A 59 11.21 -13.62 -8.41
N TYR A 60 10.91 -14.08 -9.62
CA TYR A 60 9.55 -14.38 -10.06
C TYR A 60 9.33 -15.88 -10.04
N LEU A 61 8.28 -16.29 -9.36
CA LEU A 61 7.83 -17.67 -9.35
C LEU A 61 6.42 -17.69 -9.94
N ASN A 62 6.23 -18.49 -10.98
CA ASN A 62 4.96 -18.59 -11.70
C ASN A 62 4.53 -20.05 -11.72
N TRP A 63 3.28 -20.29 -11.36
CA TRP A 63 2.68 -21.62 -11.40
C TRP A 63 1.35 -21.56 -12.14
N VAL A 64 1.09 -22.58 -12.95
CA VAL A 64 -0.22 -22.80 -13.54
C VAL A 64 -1.01 -23.67 -12.55
N VAL A 65 -2.08 -23.10 -11.99
CA VAL A 65 -2.88 -23.74 -10.93
C VAL A 65 -4.34 -23.85 -11.36
N PRO A 66 -5.10 -24.86 -10.89
CA PRO A 66 -6.55 -24.91 -11.11
C PRO A 66 -7.23 -23.67 -10.53
N THR A 67 -8.13 -23.02 -11.29
CA THR A 67 -8.82 -21.79 -10.86
C THR A 67 -9.56 -21.96 -9.53
N GLU A 68 -10.22 -23.11 -9.37
CA GLU A 68 -10.96 -23.48 -8.16
C GLU A 68 -10.11 -23.41 -6.88
N SER A 69 -8.81 -23.70 -6.97
CA SER A 69 -7.89 -23.71 -5.82
C SER A 69 -7.61 -22.30 -5.27
N VAL A 70 -7.72 -21.27 -6.11
CA VAL A 70 -7.37 -19.88 -5.77
C VAL A 70 -8.57 -18.94 -5.77
N ALA A 71 -9.77 -19.43 -6.13
CA ALA A 71 -10.99 -18.63 -6.21
C ALA A 71 -11.33 -17.89 -4.90
N HIS A 72 -11.02 -18.49 -3.75
CA HIS A 72 -11.25 -17.91 -2.42
C HIS A 72 -10.36 -16.68 -2.11
N LEU A 73 -9.31 -16.44 -2.89
CA LEU A 73 -8.42 -15.29 -2.74
C LEU A 73 -8.94 -14.05 -3.48
N LEU A 74 -9.96 -14.21 -4.33
CA LEU A 74 -10.50 -13.12 -5.14
C LEU A 74 -11.50 -12.29 -4.32
N PRO A 75 -11.39 -10.96 -4.33
CA PRO A 75 -12.40 -10.10 -3.74
C PRO A 75 -13.69 -10.11 -4.58
N ASP A 76 -14.82 -9.83 -3.93
CA ASP A 76 -16.14 -9.82 -4.56
C ASP A 76 -16.18 -8.91 -5.81
N GLY A 77 -16.71 -9.46 -6.90
CA GLY A 77 -16.87 -8.74 -8.16
C GLY A 77 -15.64 -8.69 -9.07
N VAL A 78 -14.52 -9.30 -8.67
CA VAL A 78 -13.35 -9.50 -9.56
C VAL A 78 -13.49 -10.82 -10.31
N ARG A 79 -13.30 -10.78 -11.64
CA ARG A 79 -13.25 -11.97 -12.49
C ARG A 79 -11.80 -12.33 -12.80
N LEU A 80 -11.47 -13.60 -12.62
CA LEU A 80 -10.14 -14.12 -12.91
C LEU A 80 -9.99 -14.44 -14.41
N HIS A 81 -8.81 -14.20 -14.96
CA HIS A 81 -8.47 -14.67 -16.29
C HIS A 81 -8.12 -16.16 -16.22
N GLU A 82 -8.93 -16.99 -16.87
CA GLU A 82 -8.82 -18.44 -16.88
C GLU A 82 -8.55 -18.96 -18.30
N PHE A 83 -7.73 -20.00 -18.38
CA PHE A 83 -7.55 -20.79 -19.59
C PHE A 83 -7.66 -22.28 -19.23
N ASN A 84 -8.68 -22.96 -19.76
CA ASN A 84 -8.95 -24.40 -19.55
C ASN A 84 -9.00 -24.81 -18.06
N GLY A 85 -9.77 -24.11 -17.22
CA GLY A 85 -9.87 -24.44 -15.79
C GLY A 85 -8.67 -24.02 -14.96
N LYS A 86 -7.69 -23.32 -15.55
CA LYS A 86 -6.42 -22.95 -14.89
C LYS A 86 -6.12 -21.47 -15.02
N THR A 87 -5.36 -20.97 -14.06
CA THR A 87 -4.87 -19.60 -14.03
C THR A 87 -3.39 -19.57 -13.62
N ILE A 88 -2.75 -18.40 -13.72
CA ILE A 88 -1.35 -18.22 -13.33
C ILE A 88 -1.32 -17.56 -11.97
N LEU A 89 -0.77 -18.25 -10.97
CA LEU A 89 -0.36 -17.63 -9.72
C LEU A 89 1.10 -17.18 -9.87
N SER A 90 1.30 -15.87 -9.73
CA SER A 90 2.63 -15.26 -9.74
C SER A 90 2.98 -14.75 -8.34
N ILE A 91 4.13 -15.16 -7.81
CA ILE A 91 4.72 -14.57 -6.60
C ILE A 91 6.00 -13.86 -6.99
N LEU A 92 6.06 -12.57 -6.67
CA LEU A 92 7.21 -11.71 -6.84
C LEU A 92 7.83 -11.46 -5.47
N THR A 93 9.06 -11.92 -5.27
CA THR A 93 9.84 -11.60 -4.07
C THR A 93 11.06 -10.78 -4.46
N TYR A 94 11.31 -9.71 -3.73
CA TYR A 94 12.45 -8.84 -3.96
C TYR A 94 12.93 -8.18 -2.67
N ARG A 95 14.17 -7.73 -2.68
CA ARG A 95 14.72 -6.90 -1.61
C ARG A 95 14.65 -5.44 -2.04
N HIS A 96 13.89 -4.63 -1.28
CA HIS A 96 13.93 -3.18 -1.42
C HIS A 96 15.28 -2.69 -0.92
N GLY A 97 16.09 -2.03 -1.75
CA GLY A 97 17.32 -1.37 -1.30
C GLY A 97 17.08 0.10 -1.05
N HIS A 98 17.26 0.53 0.20
CA HIS A 98 17.42 1.94 0.56
C HIS A 98 16.34 2.86 -0.04
N PHE A 99 15.06 2.48 0.11
CA PHE A 99 13.93 3.22 -0.46
C PHE A 99 13.80 4.58 0.22
N ALA A 100 14.21 5.63 -0.49
CA ALA A 100 14.37 6.96 0.09
C ALA A 100 14.37 8.05 -1.00
N PRO A 101 14.16 9.33 -0.62
CA PRO A 101 14.29 10.46 -1.53
C PRO A 101 15.60 10.45 -2.30
N ALA A 102 15.54 10.60 -3.62
CA ALA A 102 16.71 10.59 -4.50
C ALA A 102 17.72 11.69 -4.14
N MET A 103 17.24 12.83 -3.62
CA MET A 103 18.07 13.96 -3.17
C MET A 103 19.00 13.65 -1.99
N LEU A 104 18.75 12.58 -1.23
CA LEU A 104 19.60 12.19 -0.10
C LEU A 104 20.92 11.52 -0.54
N GLY A 105 21.06 11.19 -1.83
CA GLY A 105 22.31 10.66 -2.38
C GLY A 105 22.84 9.46 -1.57
N PRO A 106 24.11 9.48 -1.10
CA PRO A 106 24.68 8.39 -0.29
C PRO A 106 23.97 8.15 1.05
N LEU A 107 23.31 9.16 1.65
CA LEU A 107 22.62 9.04 2.94
C LEU A 107 21.40 8.10 2.86
N ARG A 108 20.93 7.77 1.64
CA ARG A 108 19.89 6.76 1.44
C ARG A 108 20.27 5.41 2.06
N ARG A 109 21.56 5.11 2.22
CA ARG A 109 22.06 3.87 2.85
C ARG A 109 21.61 3.65 4.29
N LEU A 110 21.17 4.71 4.98
CA LEU A 110 20.64 4.61 6.34
C LEU A 110 19.19 4.09 6.39
N PHE A 111 18.48 4.08 5.26
CA PHE A 111 17.10 3.61 5.20
C PHE A 111 17.05 2.09 5.16
N PRO A 112 16.07 1.47 5.85
CA PRO A 112 15.96 0.02 5.90
C PRO A 112 15.76 -0.56 4.51
N SER A 113 16.16 -1.82 4.36
CA SER A 113 16.07 -2.57 3.11
C SER A 113 15.24 -3.85 3.30
N PRO A 114 13.91 -3.73 3.48
CA PRO A 114 13.05 -4.86 3.80
C PRO A 114 12.92 -5.82 2.61
N HIS A 115 12.62 -7.08 2.93
CA HIS A 115 12.19 -8.05 1.92
C HIS A 115 10.68 -7.90 1.74
N GLN A 116 10.25 -7.87 0.49
CA GLN A 116 8.86 -7.75 0.14
C GLN A 116 8.47 -8.85 -0.83
N SER A 117 7.30 -9.43 -0.58
CA SER A 117 6.66 -10.39 -1.47
C SER A 117 5.28 -9.86 -1.86
N ASN A 118 4.95 -9.97 -3.14
CA ASN A 118 3.65 -9.61 -3.70
C ASN A 118 3.16 -10.80 -4.54
N TRP A 119 1.86 -11.09 -4.50
CA TRP A 119 1.27 -12.16 -5.28
C TRP A 119 0.19 -11.61 -6.22
N ARG A 120 0.00 -12.27 -7.36
CA ARG A 120 -0.98 -11.92 -8.39
C ARG A 120 -1.63 -13.17 -8.95
N LEU A 121 -2.90 -13.02 -9.35
CA LEU A 121 -3.73 -13.99 -10.04
C LEU A 121 -4.25 -13.35 -11.32
#